data_AF-A0A9D1YRJ8-F1
#
_entry.id   AF-A0A9D1YRJ8-F1
#
_cell.length_a   1.000
_cell.length_b   1.000
_cell.length_c   1.000
_cell.angle_alpha   90.00
_cell.angle_beta   90.00
_cell.angle_gamma   90.00
#
_symmetry.space_group_name_H-M   'P 1'
#
loop_
_entity.id
_entity.type
_entity.pdbx_description
1 polymer ?
#
loop_
_entity_poly.entity_id
_entity_poly.type
_entity_poly.pdbx_seq_one_letter_code
_entity_poly.pdbx_strand_id
1 'polypeptide(L)' 'TVRGAQASAVIYSITETARANNLNVYYYIRYLLTELIKRKDKDGNIDEAMLEPIMPWSKELPAECYSKRRQ' A
#
# COMPACT_ATOMS: atom_id res chain seq x y z
N THR A 1 18.08 -10.34 12.20
CA THR A 1 19.11 -10.15 11.14
C THR A 1 18.90 -8.79 10.50
N VAL A 2 19.93 -8.17 9.91
CA VAL A 2 19.83 -6.83 9.28
C VAL A 2 18.71 -6.78 8.24
N ARG A 3 18.60 -7.80 7.37
CA ARG A 3 17.54 -7.92 6.36
C ARG A 3 16.13 -7.94 6.96
N GLY A 4 15.94 -8.61 8.09
CA GLY A 4 14.66 -8.65 8.79
C GLY A 4 14.26 -7.28 9.34
N ALA A 5 15.19 -6.56 9.97
CA ALA A 5 14.95 -5.22 10.48
C ALA A 5 14.59 -4.23 9.34
N GLN A 6 15.28 -4.33 8.20
CA GLN A 6 14.97 -3.52 7.01
C GLN A 6 13.55 -3.81 6.50
N ALA A 7 13.18 -5.08 6.34
CA ALA A 7 11.83 -5.45 5.93
C ALA A 7 10.76 -4.93 6.90
N SER A 8 10.99 -5.06 8.21
CA SER A 8 10.09 -4.53 9.24
C SER A 8 9.96 -3.00 9.18
N ALA A 9 11.06 -2.27 8.93
CA ALA A 9 11.03 -0.81 8.79
C ALA A 9 10.23 -0.36 7.56
N VAL A 10 10.33 -1.09 6.44
CA VAL A 10 9.52 -0.82 5.23
C VAL A 10 8.04 -1.04 5.51
N ILE A 11 7.66 -2.19 6.09
CA ILE A 11 6.26 -2.47 6.44
C ILE A 11 5.73 -1.42 7.42
N TYR A 12 6.50 -1.04 8.43
CA TYR A 12 6.13 0.01 9.37
C TYR A 12 5.85 1.33 8.66
N SER A 13 6.75 1.76 7.77
CA SER A 13 6.59 3.01 7.01
C SER A 13 5.31 3.01 6.15
N ILE A 14 4.99 1.89 5.49
CA ILE A 14 3.73 1.73 4.74
C ILE A 14 2.53 1.80 5.67
N THR A 15 2.57 1.13 6.83
CA THR A 15 1.47 1.12 7.79
C THR A 15 1.17 2.51 8.36
N GLU A 16 2.20 3.29 8.70
CA GLU A 16 2.05 4.64 9.22
C GLU A 16 1.55 5.60 8.13
N THR A 17 2.04 5.45 6.91
CA THR A 17 1.56 6.24 5.76
C THR A 17 0.08 5.96 5.48
N ALA A 18 -0.35 4.70 5.51
CA ALA A 18 -1.75 4.33 5.35
C ALA A 18 -2.64 4.93 6.45
N ARG A 19 -2.18 4.90 7.71
CA ARG A 19 -2.88 5.51 8.84
C ARG A 19 -3.00 7.03 8.69
N ALA A 20 -1.93 7.70 8.27
CA ALA A 20 -1.91 9.15 8.03
C ALA A 20 -2.89 9.58 6.93
N ASN A 21 -3.19 8.68 5.98
CA ASN A 21 -4.17 8.90 4.91
C ASN A 21 -5.58 8.39 5.24
N ASN A 22 -5.89 8.13 6.52
CA ASN A 22 -7.21 7.66 6.99
C ASN A 22 -7.65 6.30 6.40
N LEU A 23 -6.70 5.46 6.00
CA LEU A 23 -7.00 4.14 5.46
C LEU A 23 -7.07 3.09 6.56
N ASN A 24 -7.86 2.03 6.30
CA ASN A 24 -7.78 0.80 7.05
C ASN A 24 -6.51 0.05 6.60
N VAL A 25 -5.53 -0.05 7.51
CA VAL A 25 -4.21 -0.63 7.24
C VAL A 25 -4.27 -2.04 6.65
N TYR A 26 -5.16 -2.89 7.18
CA TYR A 26 -5.28 -4.27 6.70
C TYR A 26 -5.77 -4.33 5.25
N TYR A 27 -6.89 -3.65 4.95
CA TYR A 27 -7.46 -3.66 3.60
C TYR A 27 -6.54 -2.97 2.60
N TYR A 28 -5.90 -1.87 2.99
CA TYR A 28 -4.96 -1.15 2.13
C TYR A 28 -3.72 -1.98 1.78
N ILE A 29 -3.04 -2.60 2.76
CA ILE A 29 -1.86 -3.44 2.47
C ILE A 29 -2.23 -4.62 1.59
N ARG A 30 -3.38 -5.26 1.84
CA ARG A 30 -3.89 -6.35 1.01
C ARG A 30 -4.12 -5.90 -0.44
N TYR A 31 -4.77 -4.74 -0.63
CA TYR A 31 -5.00 -4.15 -1.95
C TYR A 31 -3.69 -3.79 -2.65
N LEU A 32 -2.80 -3.07 -1.96
CA LEU A 32 -1.50 -2.62 -2.47
C LEU A 32 -0.67 -3.81 -2.99
N LEU A 33 -0.50 -4.85 -2.17
CA LEU A 33 0.27 -6.04 -2.57
C LEU A 33 -0.40 -6.78 -3.74
N THR A 34 -1.74 -6.83 -3.78
CA THR A 34 -2.48 -7.46 -4.89
C THR A 34 -2.27 -6.70 -6.20
N GLU A 35 -2.33 -5.37 -6.16
CA GLU A 35 -2.19 -4.54 -7.36
C GLU A 35 -0.75 -4.45 -7.86
N LEU A 36 0.24 -4.39 -6.97
CA LEU A 36 1.66 -4.41 -7.35
C LEU A 36 2.02 -5.69 -8.12
N ILE A 37 1.49 -6.84 -7.72
CA ILE A 37 1.71 -8.12 -8.41
C ILE A 37 1.12 -8.11 -9.83
N LYS A 38 0.02 -7.39 -10.07
CA LYS A 38 -0.60 -7.27 -11.40
C LYS A 38 0.14 -6.30 -12.32
N ARG A 39 0.78 -5.28 -11.74
CA ARG A 39 1.44 -4.18 -12.47
C ARG A 39 2.92 -4.45 -12.77
N LYS A 40 3.50 -5.50 -12.20
CA LYS A 40 4.87 -5.93 -12.52
C LYS A 40 4.94 -6.49 -13.94
N ASP A 41 5.99 -6.15 -14.67
CA ASP A 41 6.30 -6.77 -15.95
C ASP A 41 6.95 -8.16 -15.79
N LYS A 42 7.41 -8.74 -16.90
CA LYS A 42 8.06 -10.06 -16.92
C LYS A 42 9.41 -10.09 -16.19
N ASP A 43 10.07 -8.94 -16.10
CA ASP A 43 11.39 -8.76 -15.50
C ASP A 43 11.29 -8.31 -14.02
N GLY A 44 10.07 -8.03 -13.55
CA GLY A 44 9.77 -7.62 -12.18
C GLY A 44 9.82 -6.11 -11.96
N ASN A 45 9.90 -5.31 -13.02
CA ASN A 45 9.85 -3.85 -12.92
C ASN A 45 8.40 -3.37 -12.86
N ILE A 46 8.20 -2.20 -12.27
CA ILE A 46 6.92 -1.51 -12.21
C ILE A 46 7.14 -0.08 -12.69
N ASP A 47 6.32 0.37 -13.63
CA ASP A 47 6.30 1.77 -14.06
C ASP A 47 5.75 2.65 -12.92
N GLU A 48 6.52 3.64 -12.50
CA GLU A 48 6.14 4.57 -11.43
C GLU A 48 4.83 5.30 -11.76
N ALA A 49 4.55 5.61 -13.03
CA ALA A 49 3.30 6.23 -13.43
C ALA A 49 2.08 5.33 -13.14
N MET A 50 2.29 4.01 -13.11
CA MET A 50 1.26 3.03 -12.76
C MET A 50 1.03 2.91 -11.25
N LEU A 51 1.83 3.56 -10.40
CA LEU A 51 1.66 3.49 -8.95
C LEU A 51 0.66 4.52 -8.43
N GLU A 52 0.54 5.70 -9.05
CA GLU A 52 -0.34 6.78 -8.56
C GLU A 52 -1.77 6.33 -8.20
N PRO A 53 -2.47 5.49 -9.01
CA PRO A 53 -3.81 5.03 -8.67
C PRO A 53 -3.90 4.19 -7.39
N ILE A 54 -2.81 3.58 -6.93
CA ILE A 54 -2.76 2.70 -5.75
C ILE A 54 -2.04 3.33 -4.55
N MET A 55 -1.56 4.56 -4.70
CA MET A 55 -0.93 5.32 -3.61
C MET A 55 -1.96 5.66 -2.52
N PRO A 56 -1.51 5.88 -1.27
CA PRO A 56 -2.43 6.03 -0.14
C PRO A 56 -3.26 7.33 -0.19
N TRP A 57 -2.85 8.29 -1.03
CA TRP A 57 -3.60 9.53 -1.32
C TRP A 57 -4.53 9.41 -2.54
N SER A 58 -4.54 8.26 -3.22
CA SER A 58 -5.38 8.04 -4.40
C SER A 58 -6.87 8.08 -4.04
N LYS A 59 -7.66 8.72 -4.90
CA LYS A 59 -9.13 8.72 -4.80
C LYS A 59 -9.77 7.46 -5.41
N GLU A 60 -8.98 6.65 -6.12
CA GLU A 60 -9.43 5.45 -6.84
C GLU A 60 -9.39 4.18 -5.98
N LEU A 61 -8.97 4.30 -4.71
CA LEU A 61 -8.89 3.16 -3.80
C LEU A 61 -10.28 2.54 -3.56
N PRO A 62 -10.38 1.20 -3.41
CA PRO A 62 -11.63 0.54 -3.07
C PRO A 62 -12.24 1.10 -1.78
N ALA A 63 -13.57 1.14 -1.70
CA ALA A 63 -14.30 1.66 -0.54
C ALA A 63 -13.91 0.97 0.79
N GLU A 64 -13.57 -0.32 0.73
CA GLU A 64 -13.08 -1.12 1.87
C GLU A 64 -11.73 -0.66 2.43
N CYS A 65 -10.91 0.05 1.63
CA CYS A 65 -9.63 0.58 2.09
C CYS A 65 -9.82 1.79 3.01
N TYR A 66 -10.97 2.45 3.03
CA TYR A 66 -11.21 3.60 3.88
C TYR A 66 -11.67 3.15 5.27
N SER A 67 -11.05 3.73 6.31
CA SER A 67 -11.44 3.42 7.68
C SER A 67 -12.86 3.92 7.94
N LYS A 68 -13.73 3.03 8.45
CA LYS A 68 -14.95 3.48 9.12
C LYS A 68 -14.51 4.16 10.40
N ARG A 69 -14.39 5.49 10.39
CA ARG A 69 -14.14 6.25 11.62
C ARG A 69 -15.15 5.75 12.66
N ARG A 70 -14.66 5.27 13.81
CA ARG A 70 -15.51 5.22 15.00
C ARG A 70 -15.76 6.70 15.32
N GLN A 71 -16.99 7.15 15.08
CA GLN A 71 -17.47 8.43 15.59
C GLN A 71 -17.47 8.40 17.10
#